data_AF-A0A523TFY7-F1
#
_entry.id   AF-A0A523TFY7-F1
#
_cell.length_a   1.000
_cell.length_b   1.000
_cell.length_c   1.000
_cell.angle_alpha   90.00
_cell.angle_beta   90.00
_cell.angle_gamma   90.00
#
_symmetry.space_group_name_H-M   'P 1'
#
loop_
_entity.id
_entity.type
_entity.pdbx_description
1 polymer ?
#
loop_
_entity_poly.entity_id
_entity_poly.type
_entity_poly.pdbx_seq_one_letter_code
_entity_poly.pdbx_strand_id
1 'polypeptide(L)'
;MAPRNSDEVKKEIIKEFEKRNPKSKKLFEKALKYLPGGGTRNIAYFPPYPFFIDRGEGYYLYDVDGNQYLDVQNNMTVLLHGHGHPKITEALEKQAKRGTAHSAPLESQYQLAKILCERVPSIEELRFCNSGTEATMFTIRAARGYTGKRGLIKAEGGYHGSHDYVMINMDPDLTAEWMPTPFVERGISETLLKDVFVVPFNDLAAVEKIMKKHHKKIAAFILEPVMGYGGAAEATLDYMKGLRELCTKYGILLIYDEVITFRVALGGIQEMTGIIPDLTALGKTIGGGLPIGAFGGKREIMEQFSPLKKGYIMHSGTFSGNALSMVAGIAALELYDVAAIKKLDVLGLRLREGLKKIMAELGVKCNVGGIQSIAFIQLPDGVPMNKQQVVFNTIPFLEFSEYLQVALALQGLYVISRGVTGFMLSTIMDESVVDEILVRFRKAVEMVLPLYEEVKPYEGFSGIIYTLLKQLNKNKEFAEKHSQDDYSLLLVARDDATAVKVVIKDGKLTFHPIKNTEENIRKEKKECQGAIITSKPGFFSLVLGKAKPVKAILTGKLKIKGIKYLLKFTKYFELLKGL
;
A
#
# COMPACT_ATOMS: atom_id res chain seq x y z
N MET A 1 -20.03 21.89 -21.57
CA MET A 1 -18.83 22.73 -21.36
C MET A 1 -17.70 22.15 -22.20
N ALA A 2 -16.86 22.97 -22.83
CA ALA A 2 -15.65 22.48 -23.49
C ALA A 2 -14.75 21.74 -22.47
N PRO A 3 -14.04 20.66 -22.85
CA PRO A 3 -13.15 19.98 -21.93
C PRO A 3 -12.08 20.96 -21.43
N ARG A 4 -11.98 21.16 -20.11
CA ARG A 4 -10.89 21.97 -19.53
C ARG A 4 -9.55 21.31 -19.83
N ASN A 5 -8.53 22.11 -20.12
CA ASN A 5 -7.17 21.62 -20.35
C ASN A 5 -6.59 21.07 -19.03
N SER A 6 -6.08 19.84 -19.03
CA SER A 6 -5.54 19.19 -17.83
C SER A 6 -4.33 19.93 -17.25
N ASP A 7 -3.48 20.55 -18.07
CA ASP A 7 -2.34 21.35 -17.59
C ASP A 7 -2.77 22.63 -16.88
N GLU A 8 -3.88 23.23 -17.31
CA GLU A 8 -4.47 24.40 -16.65
C GLU A 8 -5.05 24.00 -15.29
N VAL A 9 -5.81 22.91 -15.25
CA VAL A 9 -6.38 22.35 -14.00
C VAL A 9 -5.28 22.02 -12.99
N LYS A 10 -4.18 21.39 -13.43
CA LYS A 10 -3.04 21.09 -12.56
C LYS A 10 -2.44 22.37 -11.94
N LYS A 11 -2.24 23.41 -12.74
CA LYS A 11 -1.71 24.70 -12.26
C LYS A 11 -2.67 25.38 -11.30
N GLU A 12 -3.98 25.34 -11.57
CA GLU A 12 -5.02 25.88 -10.68
C GLU A 12 -5.00 25.18 -9.31
N ILE A 13 -4.98 23.84 -9.29
CA ILE A 13 -4.94 23.05 -8.05
C ILE A 13 -3.71 23.41 -7.21
N ILE A 14 -2.52 23.43 -7.82
CA ILE A 14 -1.28 23.74 -7.09
C ILE A 14 -1.31 25.19 -6.58
N LYS A 15 -1.74 26.14 -7.40
CA LYS A 15 -1.83 27.56 -7.02
C LYS A 15 -2.78 27.76 -5.83
N GLU A 16 -3.93 27.10 -5.84
CA GLU A 16 -4.90 27.18 -4.74
C GLU A 16 -4.35 26.49 -3.48
N PHE A 17 -3.68 25.35 -3.62
CA PHE A 17 -2.99 24.70 -2.51
C PHE A 17 -1.95 25.61 -1.88
N GLU A 18 -1.09 26.24 -2.68
CA GLU A 18 -0.07 27.13 -2.13
C GLU A 18 -0.64 28.38 -1.47
N LYS A 19 -1.70 28.96 -2.04
CA LYS A 19 -2.41 30.10 -1.47
C LYS A 19 -3.03 29.77 -0.12
N ARG A 20 -3.53 28.54 0.06
CA ARG A 20 -4.17 28.06 1.29
C ARG A 20 -3.16 27.64 2.38
N ASN A 21 -1.90 27.34 2.03
CA ASN A 21 -0.91 26.76 2.94
C ASN A 21 0.43 27.56 3.06
N PRO A 22 0.42 28.90 3.15
CA PRO A 22 1.65 29.71 3.10
C PRO A 22 2.59 29.51 4.30
N LYS A 23 2.08 29.23 5.52
CA LYS A 23 2.91 28.96 6.70
C LYS A 23 3.50 27.57 6.62
N SER A 24 2.72 26.57 6.18
CA SER A 24 3.21 25.22 5.93
C SER A 24 4.37 25.21 4.93
N LYS A 25 4.27 25.99 3.83
CA LYS A 25 5.38 26.17 2.88
C LYS A 25 6.66 26.67 3.55
N LYS A 26 6.55 27.75 4.34
CA LYS A 26 7.70 28.32 5.07
C LYS A 26 8.29 27.35 6.10
N LEU A 27 7.45 26.54 6.76
CA LEU A 27 7.92 25.50 7.69
C LEU A 27 8.61 24.37 6.94
N PHE A 28 8.08 23.94 5.80
CA PHE A 28 8.71 22.94 4.95
C PHE A 28 10.11 23.38 4.49
N GLU A 29 10.25 24.62 4.01
CA GLU A 29 11.54 25.20 3.62
C GLU A 29 12.56 25.20 4.77
N LYS A 30 12.12 25.49 6.00
CA LYS A 30 12.97 25.40 7.19
C LYS A 30 13.29 23.95 7.56
N ALA A 31 12.31 23.05 7.46
CA ALA A 31 12.45 21.64 7.80
C ALA A 31 13.47 20.94 6.90
N LEU A 32 13.54 21.30 5.60
CA LEU A 32 14.52 20.78 4.65
C LEU A 32 15.98 20.95 5.11
N LYS A 33 16.27 21.94 5.96
CA LYS A 33 17.61 22.15 6.52
C LYS A 33 18.02 21.06 7.53
N TYR A 34 17.06 20.47 8.23
CA TYR A 34 17.31 19.57 9.37
C TYR A 34 16.78 18.15 9.15
N LEU A 35 15.82 17.98 8.25
CA LEU A 35 15.16 16.71 7.96
C LEU A 35 15.27 16.44 6.45
N PRO A 36 15.85 15.30 6.02
CA PRO A 36 15.86 14.90 4.61
C PRO A 36 14.44 14.89 4.04
N GLY A 37 14.19 15.68 2.99
CA GLY A 37 12.84 15.83 2.43
C GLY A 37 11.83 16.52 3.34
N GLY A 38 12.28 17.22 4.40
CA GLY A 38 11.44 18.03 5.27
C GLY A 38 10.58 17.24 6.26
N GLY A 39 10.83 15.93 6.45
CA GLY A 39 10.05 15.08 7.35
C GLY A 39 10.82 13.84 7.83
N THR A 40 10.19 13.07 8.72
CA THR A 40 10.77 11.83 9.30
C THR A 40 10.10 10.54 8.80
N ARG A 41 9.03 10.67 8.00
CA ARG A 41 8.25 9.53 7.49
C ARG A 41 7.81 9.82 6.06
N ASN A 42 8.31 9.04 5.10
CA ASN A 42 8.08 9.28 3.66
C ASN A 42 6.60 9.38 3.29
N ILE A 43 5.72 8.61 3.94
CA ILE A 43 4.29 8.59 3.63
C ILE A 43 3.54 9.88 4.01
N ALA A 44 4.14 10.75 4.84
CA ALA A 44 3.56 12.04 5.17
C ALA A 44 3.79 13.08 4.06
N TYR A 45 4.74 12.84 3.15
CA TYR A 45 5.02 13.73 2.04
C TYR A 45 4.03 13.51 0.90
N PHE A 46 3.50 14.60 0.36
CA PHE A 46 2.82 14.62 -0.93
C PHE A 46 3.11 15.96 -1.63
N PRO A 47 3.20 16.00 -2.97
CA PRO A 47 3.49 17.23 -3.72
C PRO A 47 2.38 18.29 -3.53
N PRO A 48 2.70 19.59 -3.58
CA PRO A 48 4.04 20.16 -3.76
C PRO A 48 4.88 20.17 -2.45
N TYR A 49 4.22 20.13 -1.29
CA TYR A 49 4.81 19.96 0.04
C TYR A 49 3.68 19.58 1.02
N PRO A 50 3.99 18.87 2.13
CA PRO A 50 2.98 18.53 3.12
C PRO A 50 2.52 19.77 3.90
N PHE A 51 1.25 19.81 4.30
CA PHE A 51 0.81 20.75 5.33
C PHE A 51 1.32 20.32 6.71
N PHE A 52 1.62 21.29 7.58
CA PHE A 52 2.11 21.04 8.94
C PHE A 52 0.93 21.06 9.91
N ILE A 53 0.69 19.94 10.59
CA ILE A 53 -0.40 19.81 11.57
C ILE A 53 -0.05 20.59 12.85
N ASP A 54 -0.99 21.39 13.33
CA ASP A 54 -0.94 22.08 14.63
C ASP A 54 -1.57 21.21 15.72
N ARG A 55 -2.82 20.75 15.49
CA ARG A 55 -3.57 19.95 16.47
C ARG A 55 -4.61 19.03 15.82
N GLY A 56 -5.08 18.06 16.58
CA GLY A 56 -6.23 17.23 16.24
C GLY A 56 -7.29 17.27 17.32
N GLU A 57 -8.56 17.15 16.93
CA GLU A 57 -9.71 17.17 17.85
C GLU A 57 -10.85 16.33 17.27
N GLY A 58 -11.25 15.28 17.98
CA GLY A 58 -12.23 14.33 17.48
C GLY A 58 -11.76 13.72 16.16
N TYR A 59 -12.53 13.87 15.09
CA TYR A 59 -12.18 13.38 13.75
C TYR A 59 -11.63 14.49 12.84
N TYR A 60 -11.27 15.66 13.39
CA TYR A 60 -10.65 16.76 12.65
C TYR A 60 -9.16 16.91 12.96
N LEU A 61 -8.41 17.35 11.95
CA LEU A 61 -7.07 17.91 12.05
C LEU A 61 -7.11 19.39 11.67
N TYR A 62 -6.22 20.16 12.29
CA TYR A 62 -6.01 21.57 12.00
C TYR A 62 -4.53 21.78 11.69
N ASP A 63 -4.22 22.42 10.58
CA ASP A 63 -2.86 22.78 10.23
C ASP A 63 -2.44 24.14 10.82
N VAL A 64 -1.17 24.49 10.67
CA VAL A 64 -0.60 25.78 11.12
C VAL A 64 -1.17 27.00 10.40
N ASP A 65 -1.81 26.79 9.24
CA ASP A 65 -2.50 27.79 8.44
C ASP A 65 -3.95 28.01 8.90
N GLY A 66 -4.46 27.18 9.82
CA GLY A 66 -5.83 27.23 10.35
C GLY A 66 -6.84 26.45 9.53
N ASN A 67 -6.38 25.67 8.55
CA ASN A 67 -7.23 24.83 7.72
C ASN A 67 -7.71 23.60 8.51
N GLN A 68 -9.00 23.28 8.35
CA GLN A 68 -9.60 22.08 8.96
C GLN A 68 -9.70 20.93 7.94
N TYR A 69 -9.36 19.72 8.38
CA TYR A 69 -9.42 18.49 7.59
C TYR A 69 -10.15 17.40 8.37
N LEU A 70 -11.11 16.70 7.74
CA LEU A 70 -11.60 15.42 8.26
C LEU A 70 -10.46 14.39 8.13
N ASP A 71 -10.06 13.81 9.26
CA ASP A 71 -9.06 12.76 9.30
C ASP A 71 -9.69 11.39 9.05
N VAL A 72 -9.60 10.95 7.80
CA VAL A 72 -9.96 9.61 7.36
C VAL A 72 -8.72 8.75 7.10
N GLN A 73 -7.57 9.15 7.64
CA GLN A 73 -6.34 8.37 7.68
C GLN A 73 -6.11 7.79 9.08
N ASN A 74 -6.40 8.57 10.13
CA ASN A 74 -6.27 8.24 11.54
C ASN A 74 -4.89 7.66 11.88
N ASN A 75 -3.84 8.34 11.40
CA ASN A 75 -2.44 7.90 11.44
C ASN A 75 -2.25 6.45 10.95
N MET A 76 -2.84 6.11 9.79
CA MET A 76 -2.85 4.75 9.22
C MET A 76 -3.40 3.73 10.20
N THR A 77 -4.66 3.90 10.60
CA THR A 77 -5.41 3.02 11.52
C THR A 77 -4.95 3.00 12.98
N VAL A 78 -4.01 3.85 13.40
CA VAL A 78 -3.55 3.90 14.81
C VAL A 78 -4.62 4.53 15.71
N LEU A 79 -5.20 5.66 15.29
CA LEU A 79 -6.13 6.45 16.10
C LEU A 79 -7.57 5.97 15.90
N LEU A 80 -7.86 4.76 16.39
CA LEU A 80 -9.18 4.11 16.26
C LEU A 80 -10.33 4.95 16.84
N HIS A 81 -10.05 5.77 17.85
CA HIS A 81 -11.02 6.62 18.54
C HIS A 81 -10.87 8.11 18.19
N GLY A 82 -10.14 8.42 17.11
CA GLY A 82 -9.83 9.79 16.71
C GLY A 82 -8.82 10.47 17.65
N HIS A 83 -8.81 11.79 17.60
CA HIS A 83 -7.89 12.68 18.31
C HIS A 83 -8.45 13.13 19.65
N GLY A 84 -7.64 13.02 20.71
CA GLY A 84 -7.94 13.60 22.02
C GLY A 84 -9.14 12.97 22.75
N HIS A 85 -9.43 11.68 22.53
CA HIS A 85 -10.58 11.01 23.15
C HIS A 85 -10.53 11.13 24.69
N PRO A 86 -11.57 11.67 25.37
CA PRO A 86 -11.50 12.03 26.79
C PRO A 86 -11.05 10.91 27.72
N LYS A 87 -11.58 9.69 27.55
CA LYS A 87 -11.21 8.52 28.37
C LYS A 87 -9.73 8.13 28.22
N ILE A 88 -9.15 8.30 27.03
CA ILE A 88 -7.74 7.97 26.78
C ILE A 88 -6.86 9.08 27.37
N THR A 89 -7.22 10.35 27.13
CA THR A 89 -6.54 11.51 27.69
C THR A 89 -6.49 11.45 29.23
N GLU A 90 -7.61 11.17 29.88
CA GLU A 90 -7.68 11.04 31.34
C GLU A 90 -6.78 9.92 31.87
N ALA A 91 -6.75 8.75 31.19
CA ALA A 91 -5.88 7.65 31.56
C ALA A 91 -4.39 8.04 31.46
N LEU A 92 -4.01 8.75 30.38
CA LEU A 92 -2.66 9.26 30.17
C LEU A 92 -2.26 10.29 31.23
N GLU A 93 -3.13 11.27 31.54
CA GLU A 93 -2.85 12.29 32.56
C GLU A 93 -2.66 11.68 33.95
N LYS A 94 -3.52 10.75 34.34
CA LYS A 94 -3.39 10.02 35.61
C LYS A 94 -2.08 9.25 35.69
N GLN A 95 -1.70 8.56 34.60
CA GLN A 95 -0.47 7.78 34.59
C GLN A 95 0.77 8.68 34.54
N ALA A 96 0.76 9.78 33.79
CA ALA A 96 1.88 10.70 33.72
C ALA A 96 2.28 11.26 35.10
N LYS A 97 1.30 11.53 35.97
CA LYS A 97 1.53 11.95 37.38
C LYS A 97 2.21 10.87 38.23
N ARG A 98 2.15 9.60 37.81
CA ARG A 98 2.76 8.44 38.49
C ARG A 98 4.09 8.01 37.85
N GLY A 99 4.49 8.66 36.76
CA GLY A 99 5.65 8.28 35.95
C GLY A 99 5.26 7.60 34.63
N THR A 100 6.12 7.77 33.63
CA THR A 100 5.83 7.36 32.24
C THR A 100 6.43 6.00 31.87
N ALA A 101 7.54 5.62 32.48
CA ALA A 101 8.24 4.36 32.28
C ALA A 101 8.98 3.95 33.58
N HIS A 102 9.12 2.64 33.79
CA HIS A 102 9.73 2.05 34.98
C HIS A 102 10.56 0.83 34.59
N SER A 103 11.60 0.51 35.37
CA SER A 103 12.43 -0.69 35.17
C SER A 103 11.81 -1.97 35.75
N ALA A 104 10.85 -1.83 36.66
CA ALA A 104 10.10 -2.93 37.24
C ALA A 104 8.78 -3.17 36.49
N PRO A 105 8.21 -4.39 36.54
CA PRO A 105 6.91 -4.70 35.94
C PRO A 105 5.77 -3.83 36.48
N LEU A 106 4.72 -3.65 35.68
CA LEU A 106 3.55 -2.85 36.01
C LEU A 106 2.27 -3.69 35.95
N GLU A 107 1.31 -3.40 36.82
CA GLU A 107 -0.02 -4.04 36.78
C GLU A 107 -0.72 -3.82 35.43
N SER A 108 -0.56 -2.64 34.83
CA SER A 108 -1.13 -2.32 33.52
C SER A 108 -0.61 -3.22 32.40
N GLN A 109 0.61 -3.76 32.51
CA GLN A 109 1.13 -4.75 31.55
C GLN A 109 0.32 -6.03 31.63
N TYR A 110 0.03 -6.52 32.84
CA TYR A 110 -0.83 -7.69 33.05
C TYR A 110 -2.25 -7.43 32.54
N GLN A 111 -2.85 -6.30 32.87
CA GLN A 111 -4.23 -5.96 32.48
C GLN A 111 -4.39 -5.90 30.96
N LEU A 112 -3.49 -5.22 30.24
CA LEU A 112 -3.54 -5.17 28.78
C LEU A 112 -3.28 -6.54 28.15
N ALA A 113 -2.32 -7.31 28.70
CA ALA A 113 -2.05 -8.66 28.21
C ALA A 113 -3.27 -9.57 28.36
N LYS A 114 -3.95 -9.51 29.51
CA LYS A 114 -5.20 -10.26 29.77
C LYS A 114 -6.27 -9.93 28.73
N ILE A 115 -6.52 -8.65 28.46
CA ILE A 115 -7.51 -8.23 27.44
C ILE A 115 -7.17 -8.84 26.07
N LEU A 116 -5.90 -8.79 25.66
CA LEU A 116 -5.47 -9.29 24.36
C LEU A 116 -5.54 -10.82 24.28
N CYS A 117 -5.11 -11.55 25.31
CA CYS A 117 -5.23 -13.01 25.36
C CYS A 117 -6.69 -13.49 25.41
N GLU A 118 -7.58 -12.74 26.07
CA GLU A 118 -9.02 -13.07 26.11
C GLU A 118 -9.73 -12.77 24.78
N ARG A 119 -9.23 -11.83 23.98
CA ARG A 119 -9.82 -11.44 22.70
C ARG A 119 -9.30 -12.21 21.51
N VAL A 120 -7.98 -12.43 21.43
CA VAL A 120 -7.33 -12.93 20.20
C VAL A 120 -7.14 -14.45 20.28
N PRO A 121 -7.84 -15.25 19.44
CA PRO A 121 -7.87 -16.70 19.56
C PRO A 121 -6.50 -17.41 19.58
N SER A 122 -5.51 -16.92 18.85
CA SER A 122 -4.18 -17.54 18.78
C SER A 122 -3.28 -17.23 19.98
N ILE A 123 -3.58 -16.19 20.77
CA ILE A 123 -2.66 -15.62 21.75
C ILE A 123 -2.96 -16.16 23.15
N GLU A 124 -2.21 -17.19 23.55
CA GLU A 124 -2.23 -17.71 24.93
C GLU A 124 -1.29 -16.91 25.84
N GLU A 125 -0.13 -16.49 25.30
CA GLU A 125 0.84 -15.61 25.94
C GLU A 125 1.39 -14.59 24.94
N LEU A 126 1.80 -13.42 25.44
CA LEU A 126 2.39 -12.36 24.63
C LEU A 126 3.49 -11.59 25.36
N ARG A 127 4.24 -10.79 24.60
CA ARG A 127 5.11 -9.74 25.12
C ARG A 127 4.90 -8.44 24.34
N PHE A 128 5.02 -7.31 25.04
CA PHE A 128 4.96 -5.98 24.43
C PHE A 128 6.31 -5.52 23.91
N CYS A 129 6.29 -4.76 22.83
CA CYS A 129 7.42 -4.07 22.23
C CYS A 129 6.97 -2.66 21.79
N ASN A 130 7.80 -1.93 21.03
CA ASN A 130 7.62 -0.49 20.80
C ASN A 130 6.96 -0.16 19.46
N SER A 131 6.85 -1.14 18.56
CA SER A 131 6.26 -0.94 17.24
C SER A 131 5.78 -2.25 16.61
N GLY A 132 4.93 -2.15 15.58
CA GLY A 132 4.59 -3.30 14.73
C GLY A 132 5.82 -3.92 14.05
N THR A 133 6.83 -3.11 13.69
CA THR A 133 8.12 -3.61 13.17
C THR A 133 8.83 -4.51 14.17
N GLU A 134 8.84 -4.14 15.45
CA GLU A 134 9.43 -5.00 16.49
C GLU A 134 8.58 -6.26 16.71
N ALA A 135 7.25 -6.14 16.65
CA ALA A 135 6.35 -7.28 16.82
C ALA A 135 6.60 -8.37 15.76
N THR A 136 6.68 -7.99 14.49
CA THR A 136 6.97 -8.93 13.39
C THR A 136 8.39 -9.48 13.47
N MET A 137 9.37 -8.66 13.87
CA MET A 137 10.74 -9.12 14.13
C MET A 137 10.77 -10.21 15.21
N PHE A 138 10.05 -10.01 16.31
CA PHE A 138 10.05 -10.95 17.43
C PHE A 138 9.18 -12.19 17.19
N THR A 139 8.09 -12.14 16.41
CA THR A 139 7.38 -13.36 15.99
C THR A 139 8.26 -14.22 15.09
N ILE A 140 9.00 -13.63 14.15
CA ILE A 140 9.97 -14.37 13.32
C ILE A 140 11.07 -14.97 14.19
N ARG A 141 11.58 -14.23 15.18
CA ARG A 141 12.57 -14.74 16.14
C ARG A 141 12.02 -15.88 16.99
N ALA A 142 10.78 -15.78 17.47
CA ALA A 142 10.09 -16.84 18.20
C ALA A 142 9.97 -18.11 17.35
N ALA A 143 9.57 -17.98 16.09
CA ALA A 143 9.45 -19.11 15.18
C ALA A 143 10.80 -19.81 14.92
N ARG A 144 11.86 -19.03 14.70
CA ARG A 144 13.22 -19.57 14.52
C ARG A 144 13.73 -20.30 15.76
N GLY A 145 13.52 -19.71 16.94
CA GLY A 145 13.91 -20.29 18.21
C GLY A 145 13.19 -21.61 18.50
N TYR A 146 11.89 -21.67 18.24
CA TYR A 146 11.07 -22.87 18.46
C TYR A 146 11.41 -24.00 17.48
N THR A 147 11.57 -23.67 16.19
CA THR A 147 11.77 -24.68 15.14
C THR A 147 13.24 -25.08 14.94
N GLY A 148 14.19 -24.26 15.39
CA GLY A 148 15.62 -24.38 15.05
C GLY A 148 15.93 -24.07 13.58
N LYS A 149 14.94 -23.60 12.80
CA LYS A 149 15.05 -23.31 11.37
C LYS A 149 15.31 -21.83 11.13
N ARG A 150 15.83 -21.46 9.95
CA ARG A 150 16.23 -20.06 9.64
C ARG A 150 15.31 -19.37 8.64
N GLY A 151 14.77 -20.15 7.71
CA GLY A 151 14.02 -19.69 6.55
C GLY A 151 12.70 -19.02 6.92
N LEU A 152 12.34 -17.99 6.18
CA LEU A 152 11.07 -17.28 6.27
C LEU A 152 10.43 -17.27 4.88
N ILE A 153 9.16 -17.64 4.76
CA ILE A 153 8.37 -17.33 3.56
C ILE A 153 7.56 -16.05 3.82
N LYS A 154 7.54 -15.15 2.84
CA LYS A 154 6.60 -14.02 2.79
C LYS A 154 6.01 -13.87 1.38
N ALA A 155 4.88 -13.20 1.29
CA ALA A 155 4.32 -12.81 -0.01
C ALA A 155 5.02 -11.55 -0.57
N GLU A 156 5.21 -11.51 -1.89
CA GLU A 156 5.62 -10.29 -2.61
C GLU A 156 4.59 -9.18 -2.38
N GLY A 157 5.05 -7.97 -2.04
CA GLY A 157 4.16 -6.84 -1.74
C GLY A 157 3.70 -6.71 -0.29
N GLY A 158 3.97 -7.71 0.55
CA GLY A 158 3.68 -7.65 1.98
C GLY A 158 4.62 -6.69 2.72
N TYR A 159 4.07 -5.80 3.53
CA TYR A 159 4.73 -4.86 4.42
C TYR A 159 4.54 -5.28 5.88
N HIS A 160 5.61 -5.77 6.49
CA HIS A 160 5.61 -6.21 7.89
C HIS A 160 6.46 -5.30 8.78
N GLY A 161 6.58 -4.02 8.42
CA GLY A 161 7.49 -3.08 9.06
C GLY A 161 8.84 -2.98 8.34
N SER A 162 9.83 -2.40 9.04
CA SER A 162 11.06 -1.90 8.42
C SER A 162 12.33 -2.63 8.88
N HIS A 163 12.23 -3.89 9.33
CA HIS A 163 13.40 -4.70 9.66
C HIS A 163 13.82 -5.55 8.44
N ASP A 164 15.10 -5.86 8.33
CA ASP A 164 15.71 -6.27 7.07
C ASP A 164 15.06 -7.50 6.40
N TYR A 165 14.64 -8.50 7.18
CA TYR A 165 14.05 -9.74 6.64
C TYR A 165 12.74 -9.53 5.88
N VAL A 166 11.92 -8.55 6.28
CA VAL A 166 10.57 -8.35 5.71
C VAL A 166 10.54 -7.28 4.61
N MET A 167 11.59 -6.46 4.53
CA MET A 167 11.78 -5.44 3.49
C MET A 167 12.16 -6.03 2.11
N ILE A 168 12.43 -7.33 2.03
CA ILE A 168 12.69 -8.02 0.76
C ILE A 168 11.42 -8.05 -0.09
N ASN A 169 11.50 -7.60 -1.35
CA ASN A 169 10.38 -7.52 -2.31
C ASN A 169 9.12 -6.83 -1.75
N MET A 170 9.30 -5.65 -1.15
CA MET A 170 8.19 -4.76 -0.79
C MET A 170 7.43 -4.26 -2.01
N ASP A 171 8.15 -3.95 -3.07
CA ASP A 171 7.59 -3.67 -4.39
C ASP A 171 7.94 -4.80 -5.38
N PRO A 172 7.02 -5.13 -6.29
CA PRO A 172 7.18 -6.26 -7.19
C PRO A 172 8.10 -5.89 -8.36
N ASP A 173 8.92 -6.85 -8.78
CA ASP A 173 9.60 -6.74 -10.08
C ASP A 173 8.57 -7.04 -11.19
N LEU A 174 8.13 -6.00 -11.90
CA LEU A 174 7.18 -6.14 -13.01
C LEU A 174 7.74 -6.94 -14.20
N THR A 175 9.05 -7.19 -14.23
CA THR A 175 9.71 -8.05 -15.23
C THR A 175 9.81 -9.51 -14.80
N ALA A 176 9.63 -9.81 -13.51
CA ALA A 176 9.64 -11.17 -13.01
C ALA A 176 8.51 -12.00 -13.65
N GLU A 177 8.78 -13.28 -13.86
CA GLU A 177 7.84 -14.21 -14.49
C GLU A 177 6.71 -14.59 -13.51
N TRP A 178 6.47 -15.88 -13.31
CA TRP A 178 5.45 -16.34 -12.36
C TRP A 178 5.97 -16.33 -10.91
N MET A 179 7.21 -16.77 -10.67
CA MET A 179 7.84 -16.66 -9.36
C MET A 179 8.60 -15.34 -9.22
N PRO A 180 8.44 -14.61 -8.09
CA PRO A 180 9.24 -13.44 -7.78
C PRO A 180 10.72 -13.79 -7.69
N THR A 181 11.57 -12.89 -8.17
CA THR A 181 13.01 -12.94 -7.91
C THR A 181 13.29 -12.13 -6.64
N PRO A 182 13.80 -12.75 -5.56
CA PRO A 182 14.12 -12.03 -4.35
C PRO A 182 15.19 -10.94 -4.57
N PHE A 183 14.96 -9.72 -4.09
CA PHE A 183 15.94 -8.63 -4.08
C PHE A 183 15.84 -7.80 -2.80
N VAL A 184 16.94 -7.11 -2.46
CA VAL A 184 17.05 -6.24 -1.29
C VAL A 184 17.05 -4.77 -1.71
N GLU A 185 16.52 -3.90 -0.85
CA GLU A 185 16.68 -2.45 -0.99
C GLU A 185 18.11 -2.00 -0.64
N ARG A 186 18.48 -0.77 -1.05
CA ARG A 186 19.79 -0.20 -0.73
C ARG A 186 19.97 -0.11 0.79
N GLY A 187 21.11 -0.59 1.29
CA GLY A 187 21.43 -0.59 2.73
C GLY A 187 21.09 -1.90 3.45
N ILE A 188 20.45 -2.87 2.78
CA ILE A 188 20.17 -4.20 3.33
C ILE A 188 21.17 -5.22 2.78
N SER A 189 21.65 -6.14 3.63
CA SER A 189 22.61 -7.18 3.22
C SER A 189 21.96 -8.23 2.32
N GLU A 190 22.57 -8.49 1.16
CA GLU A 190 22.15 -9.58 0.25
C GLU A 190 22.26 -10.98 0.89
N THR A 191 23.01 -11.13 1.99
CA THR A 191 23.14 -12.41 2.69
C THR A 191 21.80 -12.94 3.20
N LEU A 192 20.83 -12.05 3.43
CA LEU A 192 19.47 -12.39 3.87
C LEU A 192 18.67 -13.15 2.81
N LEU A 193 19.01 -13.01 1.53
CA LEU A 193 18.35 -13.72 0.42
C LEU A 193 18.51 -15.25 0.52
N LYS A 194 19.45 -15.73 1.34
CA LYS A 194 19.62 -17.17 1.64
C LYS A 194 18.52 -17.73 2.54
N ASP A 195 17.94 -16.87 3.39
CA ASP A 195 17.01 -17.25 4.46
C ASP A 195 15.59 -16.69 4.22
N VAL A 196 15.33 -15.95 3.14
CA VAL A 196 14.00 -15.40 2.83
C VAL A 196 13.53 -15.87 1.46
N PHE A 197 12.36 -16.49 1.44
CA PHE A 197 11.69 -17.01 0.26
C PHE A 197 10.47 -16.13 -0.04
N VAL A 198 10.39 -15.62 -1.26
CA VAL A 198 9.29 -14.77 -1.71
C VAL A 198 8.38 -15.57 -2.65
N VAL A 199 7.07 -15.49 -2.41
CA VAL A 199 6.03 -16.15 -3.22
C VAL A 199 5.01 -15.12 -3.72
N PRO A 200 4.31 -15.38 -4.83
CA PRO A 200 3.13 -14.58 -5.19
C PRO A 200 2.06 -14.70 -4.10
N PHE A 201 1.42 -13.57 -3.78
CA PHE A 201 0.24 -13.55 -2.92
C PHE A 201 -0.95 -14.25 -3.61
N ASN A 202 -1.81 -14.91 -2.82
CA ASN A 202 -2.95 -15.71 -3.31
C ASN A 202 -2.61 -16.89 -4.25
N ASP A 203 -1.37 -17.40 -4.23
CA ASP A 203 -0.94 -18.56 -5.03
C ASP A 203 -0.48 -19.74 -4.14
N LEU A 204 -1.39 -20.65 -3.79
CA LEU A 204 -1.07 -21.82 -2.98
C LEU A 204 -0.09 -22.79 -3.66
N ALA A 205 -0.15 -22.91 -4.99
CA ALA A 205 0.70 -23.83 -5.72
C ALA A 205 2.18 -23.38 -5.66
N ALA A 206 2.43 -22.07 -5.76
CA ALA A 206 3.75 -21.49 -5.54
C ALA A 206 4.25 -21.75 -4.10
N VAL A 207 3.37 -21.56 -3.11
CA VAL A 207 3.71 -21.82 -1.70
C VAL A 207 4.08 -23.28 -1.48
N GLU A 208 3.23 -24.22 -1.90
CA GLU A 208 3.49 -25.65 -1.72
C GLU A 208 4.77 -26.07 -2.44
N LYS A 209 5.06 -25.53 -3.63
CA LYS A 209 6.31 -25.79 -4.35
C LYS A 209 7.55 -25.39 -3.52
N ILE A 210 7.53 -24.23 -2.89
CA ILE A 210 8.63 -23.77 -2.01
C ILE A 210 8.71 -24.63 -0.75
N MET A 211 7.57 -24.85 -0.06
CA MET A 211 7.53 -25.63 1.18
C MET A 211 7.98 -27.08 0.94
N LYS A 212 7.47 -27.76 -0.08
CA LYS A 212 7.86 -29.12 -0.43
C LYS A 212 9.37 -29.25 -0.60
N LYS A 213 10.02 -28.28 -1.25
CA LYS A 213 11.46 -28.27 -1.51
C LYS A 213 12.30 -27.85 -0.29
N HIS A 214 11.81 -26.93 0.55
CA HIS A 214 12.63 -26.22 1.53
C HIS A 214 12.15 -26.32 2.99
N HIS A 215 11.05 -27.01 3.30
CA HIS A 215 10.41 -27.04 4.64
C HIS A 215 11.34 -27.38 5.80
N LYS A 216 12.38 -28.20 5.57
CA LYS A 216 13.38 -28.55 6.59
C LYS A 216 14.21 -27.34 7.06
N LYS A 217 14.25 -26.26 6.26
CA LYS A 217 14.99 -25.02 6.55
C LYS A 217 14.07 -23.86 6.93
N ILE A 218 12.75 -23.95 6.72
CA ILE A 218 11.81 -22.84 6.88
C ILE A 218 11.14 -22.90 8.25
N ALA A 219 11.34 -21.86 9.05
CA ALA A 219 10.72 -21.69 10.36
C ALA A 219 9.26 -21.26 10.25
N ALA A 220 8.98 -20.27 9.40
CA ALA A 220 7.66 -19.66 9.34
C ALA A 220 7.25 -19.17 7.95
N PHE A 221 5.94 -19.03 7.77
CA PHE A 221 5.30 -18.19 6.77
C PHE A 221 4.68 -16.98 7.48
N ILE A 222 4.98 -15.77 7.06
CA ILE A 222 4.32 -14.54 7.55
C ILE A 222 3.32 -14.00 6.53
N LEU A 223 2.11 -13.69 6.99
CA LEU A 223 0.99 -13.23 6.18
C LEU A 223 0.37 -11.95 6.76
N GLU A 224 0.20 -10.92 5.93
CA GLU A 224 -0.84 -9.91 6.14
C GLU A 224 -2.13 -10.43 5.50
N PRO A 225 -3.21 -10.65 6.26
CA PRO A 225 -4.48 -11.14 5.70
C PRO A 225 -5.13 -10.12 4.74
N VAL A 226 -4.92 -8.83 4.99
CA VAL A 226 -5.26 -7.73 4.08
C VAL A 226 -4.04 -6.82 3.96
N MET A 227 -3.47 -6.72 2.77
CA MET A 227 -2.23 -5.97 2.58
C MET A 227 -2.46 -4.46 2.66
N GLY A 228 -1.89 -3.80 3.66
CA GLY A 228 -2.00 -2.33 3.78
C GLY A 228 -1.17 -1.60 2.74
N TYR A 229 0.15 -1.85 2.70
CA TYR A 229 1.06 -1.30 1.67
C TYR A 229 0.82 -1.91 0.29
N GLY A 230 0.42 -3.18 0.27
CA GLY A 230 0.12 -3.93 -0.94
C GLY A 230 -1.06 -3.38 -1.75
N GLY A 231 -1.71 -2.30 -1.28
CA GLY A 231 -2.81 -1.63 -1.93
C GLY A 231 -4.13 -2.31 -1.70
N ALA A 232 -4.36 -2.89 -0.51
CA ALA A 232 -5.59 -3.56 -0.11
C ALA A 232 -5.93 -4.84 -0.89
N ALA A 233 -4.91 -5.54 -1.39
CA ALA A 233 -5.10 -6.92 -1.84
C ALA A 233 -5.48 -7.79 -0.62
N GLU A 234 -6.60 -8.49 -0.73
CA GLU A 234 -7.13 -9.36 0.33
C GLU A 234 -6.71 -10.82 0.07
N ALA A 235 -6.30 -11.52 1.13
CA ALA A 235 -6.09 -12.95 1.07
C ALA A 235 -7.44 -13.65 0.93
N THR A 236 -7.60 -14.52 -0.06
CA THR A 236 -8.86 -15.28 -0.17
C THR A 236 -9.00 -16.26 0.99
N LEU A 237 -10.23 -16.60 1.36
CA LEU A 237 -10.48 -17.61 2.39
C LEU A 237 -9.82 -18.95 2.03
N ASP A 238 -9.89 -19.36 0.76
CA ASP A 238 -9.27 -20.60 0.29
C ASP A 238 -7.73 -20.54 0.41
N TYR A 239 -7.12 -19.39 0.08
CA TYR A 239 -5.69 -19.19 0.27
C TYR A 239 -5.31 -19.27 1.76
N MET A 240 -6.05 -18.61 2.66
CA MET A 240 -5.75 -18.66 4.10
C MET A 240 -5.92 -20.05 4.69
N LYS A 241 -6.99 -20.78 4.32
CA LYS A 241 -7.24 -22.17 4.75
C LYS A 241 -6.14 -23.09 4.23
N GLY A 242 -5.86 -23.04 2.93
CA GLY A 242 -4.79 -23.83 2.33
C GLY A 242 -3.41 -23.52 2.90
N LEU A 243 -3.10 -22.25 3.20
CA LEU A 243 -1.86 -21.87 3.87
C LEU A 243 -1.74 -22.51 5.26
N ARG A 244 -2.82 -22.50 6.05
CA ARG A 244 -2.84 -23.12 7.38
C ARG A 244 -2.61 -24.63 7.30
N GLU A 245 -3.25 -25.30 6.35
CA GLU A 245 -3.07 -26.74 6.09
C GLU A 245 -1.64 -27.06 5.64
N LEU A 246 -1.09 -26.31 4.68
CA LEU A 246 0.27 -26.49 4.18
C LEU A 246 1.31 -26.25 5.28
N CYS A 247 1.15 -25.20 6.09
CA CYS A 247 2.02 -24.92 7.23
C CYS A 247 2.04 -26.11 8.20
N THR A 248 0.88 -26.68 8.52
CA THR A 248 0.75 -27.87 9.37
C THR A 248 1.44 -29.08 8.75
N LYS A 249 1.13 -29.39 7.48
CA LYS A 249 1.70 -30.51 6.72
C LYS A 249 3.22 -30.50 6.67
N TYR A 250 3.83 -29.32 6.53
CA TYR A 250 5.27 -29.17 6.35
C TYR A 250 6.03 -28.79 7.64
N GLY A 251 5.34 -28.68 8.78
CA GLY A 251 5.94 -28.26 10.05
C GLY A 251 6.57 -26.87 9.98
N ILE A 252 5.84 -25.93 9.39
CA ILE A 252 6.18 -24.51 9.27
C ILE A 252 5.17 -23.73 10.09
N LEU A 253 5.62 -22.77 10.89
CA LEU A 253 4.71 -21.95 11.69
C LEU A 253 4.03 -20.89 10.82
N LEU A 254 2.72 -20.68 11.03
CA LEU A 254 1.99 -19.58 10.41
C LEU A 254 2.00 -18.37 11.34
N ILE A 255 2.46 -17.24 10.84
CA ILE A 255 2.44 -15.95 11.53
C ILE A 255 1.43 -15.05 10.83
N TYR A 256 0.45 -14.53 11.58
CA TYR A 256 -0.36 -13.41 11.10
C TYR A 256 0.23 -12.08 11.56
N ASP A 257 0.44 -11.19 10.61
CA ASP A 257 0.63 -9.78 10.86
C ASP A 257 -0.75 -9.10 10.91
N GLU A 258 -1.24 -8.92 12.13
CA GLU A 258 -2.51 -8.27 12.42
C GLU A 258 -2.32 -6.85 12.95
N VAL A 259 -1.17 -6.23 12.68
CA VAL A 259 -0.88 -4.83 13.07
C VAL A 259 -1.94 -3.87 12.51
N ILE A 260 -2.57 -4.20 11.38
CA ILE A 260 -3.74 -3.48 10.84
C ILE A 260 -5.03 -4.28 11.10
N THR A 261 -5.06 -5.55 10.75
CA THR A 261 -6.32 -6.32 10.67
C THR A 261 -6.90 -6.72 12.01
N PHE A 262 -6.19 -6.57 13.13
CA PHE A 262 -6.75 -6.79 14.46
C PHE A 262 -8.05 -6.00 14.68
N ARG A 263 -8.17 -4.81 14.09
CA ARG A 263 -9.35 -3.96 14.27
C ARG A 263 -10.63 -4.48 13.61
N VAL A 264 -10.59 -5.47 12.71
CA VAL A 264 -11.77 -5.83 11.90
C VAL A 264 -12.82 -6.63 12.67
N ALA A 265 -12.44 -7.26 13.78
CA ALA A 265 -13.31 -7.94 14.73
C ALA A 265 -12.72 -7.78 16.15
N LEU A 266 -13.36 -8.37 17.17
CA LEU A 266 -12.89 -8.23 18.55
C LEU A 266 -11.52 -8.90 18.78
N GLY A 267 -11.33 -10.06 18.15
CA GLY A 267 -10.14 -10.89 18.10
C GLY A 267 -9.42 -10.86 16.76
N GLY A 268 -9.67 -9.85 15.92
CA GLY A 268 -9.03 -9.68 14.61
C GLY A 268 -9.56 -10.58 13.50
N ILE A 269 -8.87 -10.59 12.36
CA ILE A 269 -9.32 -11.32 11.16
C ILE A 269 -9.34 -12.84 11.40
N GLN A 270 -8.53 -13.35 12.32
CA GLN A 270 -8.55 -14.76 12.70
C GLN A 270 -9.86 -15.18 13.39
N GLU A 271 -10.51 -14.29 14.17
CA GLU A 271 -11.87 -14.55 14.68
C GLU A 271 -12.88 -14.56 13.53
N MET A 272 -12.81 -13.54 12.66
CA MET A 272 -13.74 -13.37 11.54
C MET A 272 -13.71 -14.54 10.55
N THR A 273 -12.52 -15.10 10.31
CA THR A 273 -12.31 -16.18 9.33
C THR A 273 -12.33 -17.58 9.95
N GLY A 274 -12.15 -17.69 11.26
CA GLY A 274 -11.98 -18.96 11.98
C GLY A 274 -10.63 -19.65 11.71
N ILE A 275 -9.65 -18.97 11.11
CA ILE A 275 -8.35 -19.54 10.75
C ILE A 275 -7.30 -19.05 11.73
N ILE A 276 -6.79 -19.96 12.56
CA ILE A 276 -5.93 -19.61 13.69
C ILE A 276 -4.44 -19.80 13.34
N PRO A 277 -3.61 -18.73 13.39
CA PRO A 277 -2.16 -18.82 13.21
C PRO A 277 -1.46 -19.41 14.45
N ASP A 278 -0.18 -19.75 14.33
CA ASP A 278 0.63 -20.17 15.49
C ASP A 278 1.14 -18.98 16.31
N LEU A 279 1.39 -17.85 15.64
CA LEU A 279 1.84 -16.59 16.21
C LEU A 279 1.11 -15.41 15.56
N THR A 280 0.94 -14.34 16.31
CA THR A 280 0.33 -13.08 15.84
C THR A 280 1.19 -11.89 16.26
N ALA A 281 1.43 -10.99 15.31
CA ALA A 281 2.00 -9.66 15.56
C ALA A 281 0.88 -8.62 15.60
N LEU A 282 0.91 -7.75 16.60
CA LEU A 282 -0.05 -6.68 16.83
C LEU A 282 0.68 -5.34 16.99
N GLY A 283 -0.06 -4.25 16.79
CA GLY A 283 0.42 -2.89 16.99
C GLY A 283 -0.71 -1.89 16.76
N LYS A 284 -0.36 -0.64 16.48
CA LYS A 284 -1.33 0.43 16.14
C LYS A 284 -2.45 0.58 17.18
N THR A 285 -3.63 0.03 16.90
CA THR A 285 -4.87 0.24 17.68
C THR A 285 -4.72 -0.20 19.14
N ILE A 286 -3.88 -1.19 19.44
CA ILE A 286 -3.68 -1.70 20.80
C ILE A 286 -3.00 -0.70 21.75
N GLY A 287 -2.52 0.44 21.25
CA GLY A 287 -1.76 1.44 22.02
C GLY A 287 -2.51 2.71 22.37
N GLY A 288 -3.78 2.83 21.97
CA GLY A 288 -4.57 4.04 22.20
C GLY A 288 -3.92 5.33 21.68
N GLY A 289 -3.13 5.23 20.60
CA GLY A 289 -2.41 6.37 20.00
C GLY A 289 -0.92 6.47 20.36
N LEU A 290 -0.41 5.65 21.28
CA LEU A 290 1.01 5.65 21.66
C LEU A 290 1.83 4.53 20.99
N PRO A 291 3.18 4.67 20.93
CA PRO A 291 4.06 3.63 20.41
C PRO A 291 3.88 2.31 21.16
N ILE A 292 3.57 1.26 20.40
CA ILE A 292 3.42 -0.10 20.92
C ILE A 292 3.50 -1.13 19.78
N GLY A 293 3.95 -2.31 20.12
CA GLY A 293 3.65 -3.55 19.42
C GLY A 293 3.44 -4.67 20.44
N ALA A 294 2.90 -5.80 19.99
CA ALA A 294 2.90 -7.02 20.78
C ALA A 294 3.12 -8.23 19.87
N PHE A 295 3.86 -9.21 20.35
CA PHE A 295 3.99 -10.50 19.70
C PHE A 295 3.55 -11.59 20.66
N GLY A 296 2.73 -12.51 20.19
CA GLY A 296 2.17 -13.58 21.01
C GLY A 296 1.71 -14.75 20.16
N GLY A 297 1.23 -15.79 20.83
CA GLY A 297 0.74 -16.99 20.18
C GLY A 297 0.61 -18.13 21.17
N LYS A 298 0.78 -19.36 20.67
CA LYS A 298 0.77 -20.58 21.50
C LYS A 298 1.83 -20.51 22.60
N ARG A 299 1.46 -20.91 23.81
CA ARG A 299 2.32 -20.96 25.00
C ARG A 299 3.59 -21.77 24.75
N GLU A 300 3.48 -22.94 24.12
CA GLU A 300 4.62 -23.81 23.82
C GLU A 300 5.72 -23.11 23.00
N ILE A 301 5.34 -22.15 22.15
CA ILE A 301 6.26 -21.32 21.37
C ILE A 301 6.76 -20.15 22.22
N MET A 302 5.88 -19.47 22.96
CA MET A 302 6.22 -18.25 23.68
C MET A 302 7.04 -18.47 24.95
N GLU A 303 6.93 -19.63 25.60
CA GLU A 303 7.64 -19.93 26.84
C GLU A 303 9.18 -19.84 26.72
N GLN A 304 9.74 -19.93 25.51
CA GLN A 304 11.18 -19.76 25.28
C GLN A 304 11.69 -18.35 25.61
N PHE A 305 10.81 -17.36 25.79
CA PHE A 305 11.15 -16.02 26.28
C PHE A 305 11.07 -15.89 27.81
N SER A 306 10.65 -16.95 28.51
CA SER A 306 10.55 -16.94 29.96
C SER A 306 11.95 -17.00 30.59
N PRO A 307 12.34 -16.03 31.43
CA PRO A 307 13.63 -16.06 32.14
C PRO A 307 13.73 -17.22 33.13
N LEU A 308 12.63 -17.94 33.40
CA LEU A 308 12.62 -19.15 34.21
C LEU A 308 13.16 -20.37 33.45
N LYS A 309 13.33 -20.30 32.12
CA LYS A 309 13.91 -21.38 31.31
C LYS A 309 15.40 -21.17 31.10
N LYS A 310 16.17 -22.26 31.11
CA LYS A 310 17.59 -22.23 30.74
C LYS A 310 17.72 -21.90 29.24
N GLY A 311 18.61 -20.97 28.91
CA GLY A 311 18.87 -20.59 27.52
C GLY A 311 17.71 -19.84 26.85
N TYR A 312 16.87 -19.17 27.64
CA TYR A 312 15.77 -18.36 27.12
C TYR A 312 16.23 -17.32 26.09
N ILE A 313 15.35 -16.98 25.16
CA ILE A 313 15.59 -15.93 24.19
C ILE A 313 15.44 -14.58 24.88
N MET A 314 16.54 -13.83 24.92
CA MET A 314 16.51 -12.46 25.42
C MET A 314 15.65 -11.57 24.51
N HIS A 315 14.61 -10.99 25.10
CA HIS A 315 13.85 -9.87 24.56
C HIS A 315 14.00 -8.69 25.52
N SER A 316 14.65 -7.63 25.05
CA SER A 316 14.90 -6.39 25.78
C SER A 316 14.37 -5.21 24.97
N GLY A 317 13.99 -4.14 25.67
CA GLY A 317 13.58 -2.87 25.10
C GLY A 317 13.18 -1.91 26.22
N THR A 318 13.83 -0.74 26.28
CA THR A 318 13.70 0.20 27.41
C THR A 318 12.26 0.67 27.63
N PHE A 319 11.48 0.83 26.56
CA PHE A 319 10.09 1.28 26.60
C PHE A 319 9.07 0.16 26.33
N SER A 320 9.53 -1.08 26.22
CA SER A 320 8.66 -2.23 25.98
C SER A 320 7.72 -2.40 27.16
N GLY A 321 6.41 -2.22 26.91
CA GLY A 321 5.41 -2.24 27.98
C GLY A 321 5.43 -1.01 28.91
N ASN A 322 5.87 0.17 28.42
CA ASN A 322 5.85 1.40 29.22
C ASN A 322 4.43 1.77 29.71
N ALA A 323 4.37 2.47 30.85
CA ALA A 323 3.13 2.69 31.58
C ALA A 323 2.08 3.44 30.77
N LEU A 324 2.49 4.47 30.01
CA LEU A 324 1.58 5.28 29.20
C LEU A 324 0.91 4.44 28.09
N SER A 325 1.69 3.68 27.31
CA SER A 325 1.14 2.83 26.24
C SER A 325 0.20 1.77 26.81
N MET A 326 0.50 1.20 27.99
CA MET A 326 -0.37 0.19 28.61
C MET A 326 -1.73 0.77 29.00
N VAL A 327 -1.77 1.91 29.73
CA VAL A 327 -3.04 2.48 30.17
C VAL A 327 -3.86 3.05 29.01
N ALA A 328 -3.22 3.63 28.00
CA ALA A 328 -3.89 4.10 26.80
C ALA A 328 -4.48 2.94 25.99
N GLY A 329 -3.71 1.85 25.86
CA GLY A 329 -4.17 0.61 25.23
C GLY A 329 -5.38 0.01 25.93
N ILE A 330 -5.37 -0.09 27.26
CA ILE A 330 -6.51 -0.57 28.05
C ILE A 330 -7.74 0.30 27.79
N ALA A 331 -7.62 1.61 27.95
CA ALA A 331 -8.71 2.55 27.74
C ALA A 331 -9.30 2.46 26.32
N ALA A 332 -8.45 2.33 25.30
CA ALA A 332 -8.87 2.17 23.91
C ALA A 332 -9.59 0.84 23.68
N LEU A 333 -9.04 -0.28 24.12
CA LEU A 333 -9.66 -1.59 23.91
C LEU A 333 -10.98 -1.73 24.66
N GLU A 334 -11.11 -1.15 25.86
CA GLU A 334 -12.40 -1.09 26.56
C GLU A 334 -13.48 -0.30 25.80
N LEU A 335 -13.11 0.75 25.06
CA LEU A 335 -14.02 1.48 24.17
C LEU A 335 -14.33 0.71 22.88
N TYR A 336 -13.44 -0.20 22.49
CA TYR A 336 -13.59 -1.00 21.28
C TYR A 336 -14.26 -2.35 21.57
N ASP A 337 -15.54 -2.27 21.90
CA ASP A 337 -16.41 -3.42 22.16
C ASP A 337 -17.17 -3.87 20.90
N VAL A 338 -18.05 -4.87 21.08
CA VAL A 338 -18.89 -5.42 20.00
C VAL A 338 -19.80 -4.36 19.36
N ALA A 339 -20.31 -3.40 20.14
CA ALA A 339 -21.19 -2.35 19.61
C ALA A 339 -20.41 -1.36 18.76
N ALA A 340 -19.22 -0.93 19.20
CA ALA A 340 -18.32 -0.07 18.44
C ALA A 340 -17.89 -0.71 17.12
N ILE A 341 -17.56 -2.01 17.14
CA ILE A 341 -17.19 -2.78 15.93
C ILE A 341 -18.35 -2.82 14.93
N LYS A 342 -19.56 -3.16 15.39
CA LYS A 342 -20.77 -3.21 14.55
C LYS A 342 -21.11 -1.85 13.95
N LYS A 343 -21.04 -0.78 14.75
CA LYS A 343 -21.24 0.61 14.27
C LYS A 343 -20.26 0.93 13.14
N LEU A 344 -18.99 0.64 13.35
CA LEU A 344 -17.94 0.88 12.35
C LEU A 344 -18.11 0.04 11.07
N ASP A 345 -18.60 -1.19 11.17
CA ASP A 345 -18.90 -2.03 10.01
C ASP A 345 -20.02 -1.43 9.14
N VAL A 346 -21.12 -1.00 9.77
CA VAL A 346 -22.23 -0.32 9.09
C VAL A 346 -21.76 0.96 8.39
N LEU A 347 -21.01 1.81 9.10
CA LEU A 347 -20.49 3.06 8.53
C LEU A 347 -19.48 2.79 7.41
N GLY A 348 -18.63 1.78 7.55
CA GLY A 348 -17.66 1.39 6.53
C GLY A 348 -18.32 0.87 5.26
N LEU A 349 -19.39 0.05 5.38
CA LEU A 349 -20.19 -0.38 4.24
C LEU A 349 -20.85 0.81 3.54
N ARG A 350 -21.47 1.71 4.29
CA ARG A 350 -22.09 2.93 3.74
C ARG A 350 -21.08 3.81 3.01
N LEU A 351 -19.89 3.99 3.58
CA LEU A 351 -18.80 4.71 2.94
C LEU A 351 -18.41 4.05 1.60
N ARG A 352 -18.16 2.74 1.58
CA ARG A 352 -17.77 2.01 0.34
C ARG A 352 -18.83 2.15 -0.76
N GLU A 353 -20.11 1.95 -0.42
CA GLU A 353 -21.20 2.10 -1.40
C GLU A 353 -21.36 3.55 -1.87
N GLY A 354 -21.21 4.52 -0.98
CA GLY A 354 -21.24 5.95 -1.34
C GLY A 354 -20.10 6.36 -2.27
N LEU A 355 -18.87 5.95 -1.97
CA LEU A 355 -17.69 6.20 -2.81
C LEU A 355 -17.89 5.57 -4.20
N LYS A 356 -18.33 4.31 -4.24
CA LYS A 356 -18.62 3.58 -5.48
C LYS A 356 -19.68 4.28 -6.32
N LYS A 357 -20.77 4.73 -5.69
CA LYS A 357 -21.84 5.48 -6.36
C LYS A 357 -21.34 6.79 -6.97
N ILE A 358 -20.58 7.58 -6.21
CA ILE A 358 -20.00 8.85 -6.70
C ILE A 358 -19.12 8.60 -7.93
N MET A 359 -18.21 7.64 -7.85
CA MET A 359 -17.30 7.34 -8.95
C MET A 359 -18.05 6.89 -10.21
N ALA A 360 -19.07 6.04 -10.05
CA ALA A 360 -19.93 5.61 -11.15
C ALA A 360 -20.69 6.77 -11.80
N GLU A 361 -21.29 7.67 -11.01
CA GLU A 361 -22.01 8.85 -11.51
C GLU A 361 -21.09 9.85 -12.22
N LEU A 362 -19.83 9.97 -11.79
CA LEU A 362 -18.83 10.81 -12.44
C LEU A 362 -18.13 10.11 -13.62
N GLY A 363 -18.50 8.88 -13.96
CA GLY A 363 -17.94 8.13 -15.09
C GLY A 363 -16.51 7.63 -14.86
N VAL A 364 -16.06 7.54 -13.60
CA VAL A 364 -14.72 7.08 -13.23
C VAL A 364 -14.74 5.58 -12.94
N LYS A 365 -14.13 4.80 -13.82
CA LYS A 365 -13.95 3.35 -13.63
C LYS A 365 -12.95 3.09 -12.51
N CYS A 366 -13.42 2.50 -11.42
CA CYS A 366 -12.61 2.14 -10.27
C CYS A 366 -13.14 0.89 -9.58
N ASN A 367 -12.29 0.28 -8.77
CA ASN A 367 -12.70 -0.66 -7.73
C ASN A 367 -12.76 0.07 -6.39
N VAL A 368 -13.88 -0.07 -5.68
CA VAL A 368 -14.01 0.36 -4.28
C VAL A 368 -14.14 -0.89 -3.43
N GLY A 369 -13.09 -1.20 -2.69
CA GLY A 369 -13.00 -2.39 -1.83
C GLY A 369 -12.71 -2.04 -0.39
N GLY A 370 -12.42 -3.06 0.41
CA GLY A 370 -12.06 -2.96 1.81
C GLY A 370 -13.00 -3.71 2.73
N ILE A 371 -12.62 -3.73 4.00
CA ILE A 371 -13.20 -4.56 5.04
C ILE A 371 -13.53 -3.71 6.27
N GLN A 372 -14.69 -3.95 6.87
CA GLN A 372 -15.13 -3.26 8.08
C GLN A 372 -15.00 -1.72 7.94
N SER A 373 -14.24 -1.04 8.78
CA SER A 373 -14.06 0.43 8.76
C SER A 373 -12.97 0.94 7.81
N ILE A 374 -12.44 0.06 6.95
CA ILE A 374 -11.39 0.38 5.99
C ILE A 374 -11.98 0.31 4.58
N ALA A 375 -11.72 1.33 3.78
CA ALA A 375 -12.10 1.38 2.38
C ALA A 375 -10.91 1.84 1.53
N PHE A 376 -10.87 1.38 0.28
CA PHE A 376 -9.84 1.76 -0.68
C PHE A 376 -10.44 1.95 -2.07
N ILE A 377 -9.88 2.89 -2.82
CA ILE A 377 -10.21 3.17 -4.22
C ILE A 377 -8.99 2.87 -5.06
N GLN A 378 -9.18 2.03 -6.08
CA GLN A 378 -8.17 1.60 -7.04
C GLN A 378 -8.64 1.88 -8.47
N LEU A 379 -7.69 2.20 -9.35
CA LEU A 379 -7.94 2.49 -10.76
C LEU A 379 -7.11 1.53 -11.65
N PRO A 380 -7.63 1.07 -12.80
CA PRO A 380 -9.04 1.17 -13.23
C PRO A 380 -9.92 0.17 -12.43
N ASP A 381 -11.09 -0.20 -12.96
CA ASP A 381 -11.94 -1.23 -12.35
C ASP A 381 -11.28 -2.63 -12.38
N GLY A 382 -11.34 -3.34 -11.25
CA GLY A 382 -10.77 -4.68 -11.09
C GLY A 382 -10.36 -4.95 -9.64
N VAL A 383 -10.66 -6.14 -9.12
CA VAL A 383 -10.22 -6.55 -7.78
C VAL A 383 -8.81 -7.15 -7.89
N PRO A 384 -7.77 -6.49 -7.34
CA PRO A 384 -6.41 -6.98 -7.45
C PRO A 384 -6.20 -8.15 -6.49
N MET A 385 -5.63 -9.22 -7.02
CA MET A 385 -5.31 -10.43 -6.28
C MET A 385 -3.94 -10.36 -5.61
N ASN A 386 -3.10 -9.38 -5.95
CA ASN A 386 -1.75 -9.19 -5.40
C ASN A 386 -1.21 -7.79 -5.71
N LYS A 387 -0.11 -7.41 -5.05
CA LYS A 387 0.56 -6.11 -5.24
C LYS A 387 1.05 -5.90 -6.68
N GLN A 388 1.46 -6.95 -7.40
CA GLN A 388 1.88 -6.81 -8.80
C GLN A 388 0.76 -6.26 -9.69
N GLN A 389 -0.46 -6.77 -9.52
CA GLN A 389 -1.63 -6.24 -10.21
C GLN A 389 -1.95 -4.82 -9.77
N VAL A 390 -1.87 -4.51 -8.47
CA VAL A 390 -2.05 -3.13 -7.96
C VAL A 390 -1.08 -2.18 -8.66
N VAL A 391 0.23 -2.44 -8.63
CA VAL A 391 1.23 -1.56 -9.25
C VAL A 391 0.97 -1.43 -10.75
N PHE A 392 0.77 -2.56 -11.44
CA PHE A 392 0.53 -2.57 -12.89
C PHE A 392 -0.67 -1.71 -13.29
N ASN A 393 -1.78 -1.84 -12.57
CA ASN A 393 -3.02 -1.09 -12.81
C ASN A 393 -2.89 0.39 -12.46
N THR A 394 -2.09 0.71 -11.45
CA THR A 394 -1.96 2.06 -10.90
C THR A 394 -1.04 2.97 -11.72
N ILE A 395 0.00 2.41 -12.37
CA ILE A 395 1.00 3.20 -13.13
C ILE A 395 0.38 4.24 -14.06
N PRO A 396 -0.62 3.90 -14.91
CA PRO A 396 -1.28 4.88 -15.77
C PRO A 396 -1.89 6.06 -15.01
N PHE A 397 -2.40 5.83 -13.82
CA PHE A 397 -3.18 6.80 -13.04
C PHE A 397 -2.37 7.52 -11.95
N LEU A 398 -1.03 7.39 -11.94
CA LEU A 398 -0.19 7.99 -10.89
C LEU A 398 -0.34 9.51 -10.82
N GLU A 399 -0.23 10.22 -11.95
CA GLU A 399 -0.40 11.68 -11.99
C GLU A 399 -1.80 12.06 -11.50
N PHE A 400 -2.86 11.39 -11.99
CA PHE A 400 -4.22 11.60 -11.49
C PHE A 400 -4.32 11.41 -9.97
N SER A 401 -3.71 10.36 -9.43
CA SER A 401 -3.77 10.02 -8.01
C SER A 401 -3.04 11.04 -7.13
N GLU A 402 -1.94 11.61 -7.60
CA GLU A 402 -1.22 12.70 -6.94
C GLU A 402 -2.09 13.95 -6.85
N TYR A 403 -2.68 14.39 -7.96
CA TYR A 403 -3.57 15.56 -7.96
C TYR A 403 -4.89 15.32 -7.22
N LEU A 404 -5.41 14.09 -7.22
CA LEU A 404 -6.57 13.72 -6.41
C LEU A 404 -6.25 13.88 -4.92
N GLN A 405 -5.06 13.49 -4.46
CA GLN A 405 -4.66 13.69 -3.06
C GLN A 405 -4.63 15.18 -2.69
N VAL A 406 -4.10 16.04 -3.56
CA VAL A 406 -4.08 17.49 -3.35
C VAL A 406 -5.50 18.07 -3.37
N ALA A 407 -6.35 17.63 -4.30
CA ALA A 407 -7.74 18.06 -4.40
C ALA A 407 -8.54 17.64 -3.15
N LEU A 408 -8.31 16.43 -2.62
CA LEU A 408 -8.91 15.97 -1.37
C LEU A 408 -8.49 16.87 -0.20
N ALA A 409 -7.20 17.20 -0.09
CA ALA A 409 -6.73 18.15 0.92
C ALA A 409 -7.38 19.54 0.75
N LEU A 410 -7.52 20.03 -0.49
CA LEU A 410 -8.23 21.28 -0.79
C LEU A 410 -9.72 21.24 -0.41
N GLN A 411 -10.35 20.07 -0.44
CA GLN A 411 -11.71 19.87 0.07
C GLN A 411 -11.76 19.54 1.57
N GLY A 412 -10.62 19.58 2.26
CA GLY A 412 -10.53 19.30 3.69
C GLY A 412 -10.71 17.82 4.03
N LEU A 413 -10.26 16.90 3.17
CA LEU A 413 -10.15 15.48 3.46
C LEU A 413 -8.69 15.09 3.57
N TYR A 414 -8.29 14.53 4.72
CA TYR A 414 -6.96 13.96 4.88
C TYR A 414 -7.03 12.44 4.74
N VAL A 415 -6.52 11.97 3.59
CA VAL A 415 -6.52 10.56 3.19
C VAL A 415 -5.08 10.05 3.04
N ILE A 416 -4.92 8.73 3.08
CA ILE A 416 -3.71 8.09 2.58
C ILE A 416 -3.83 7.92 1.06
N SER A 417 -2.79 8.28 0.31
CA SER A 417 -2.71 8.00 -1.13
C SER A 417 -1.30 7.54 -1.51
N ARG A 418 -1.23 6.43 -2.24
CA ARG A 418 0.00 5.90 -2.88
C ARG A 418 -0.34 5.29 -4.24
N GLY A 419 -1.15 6.01 -5.00
CA GLY A 419 -1.84 5.49 -6.19
C GLY A 419 -3.09 4.64 -5.89
N VAL A 420 -3.26 4.24 -4.63
CA VAL A 420 -4.53 3.75 -4.06
C VAL A 420 -4.94 4.73 -2.97
N THR A 421 -6.19 5.22 -3.03
CA THR A 421 -6.73 6.17 -2.03
C THR A 421 -7.43 5.40 -0.93
N GLY A 422 -6.99 5.55 0.32
CA GLY A 422 -7.53 4.83 1.46
C GLY A 422 -8.31 5.71 2.44
N PHE A 423 -9.34 5.13 3.04
CA PHE A 423 -10.19 5.72 4.06
C PHE A 423 -10.28 4.76 5.25
N MET A 424 -10.06 5.30 6.45
CA MET A 424 -10.02 4.56 7.71
C MET A 424 -10.88 5.31 8.71
N LEU A 425 -12.07 4.80 9.01
CA LEU A 425 -12.98 5.46 9.95
C LEU A 425 -12.50 5.32 11.41
N SER A 426 -12.97 6.21 12.28
CA SER A 426 -12.76 6.12 13.73
C SER A 426 -14.10 5.99 14.46
N THR A 427 -14.12 5.40 15.67
CA THR A 427 -15.37 5.03 16.38
C THR A 427 -16.26 6.22 16.73
N ILE A 428 -15.66 7.40 16.84
CA ILE A 428 -16.35 8.67 17.15
C ILE A 428 -17.13 9.22 15.95
N MET A 429 -16.87 8.73 14.74
CA MET A 429 -17.62 9.13 13.55
C MET A 429 -19.03 8.56 13.57
N ASP A 430 -19.96 9.22 12.89
CA ASP A 430 -21.33 8.79 12.72
C ASP A 430 -21.77 8.93 11.25
N GLU A 431 -23.06 8.75 10.98
CA GLU A 431 -23.61 8.85 9.64
C GLU A 431 -23.43 10.25 9.04
N SER A 432 -23.56 11.32 9.81
CA SER A 432 -23.40 12.69 9.32
C SER A 432 -21.97 12.95 8.85
N VAL A 433 -20.97 12.38 9.55
CA VAL A 433 -19.57 12.47 9.14
C VAL A 433 -19.32 11.70 7.85
N VAL A 434 -19.94 10.52 7.67
CA VAL A 434 -19.85 9.78 6.40
C VAL A 434 -20.45 10.58 5.24
N ASP A 435 -21.58 11.27 5.45
CA ASP A 435 -22.15 12.15 4.42
C ASP A 435 -21.22 13.31 4.07
N GLU A 436 -20.60 13.91 5.07
CA GLU A 436 -19.62 14.98 4.86
C GLU A 436 -18.40 14.49 4.06
N ILE A 437 -17.89 13.28 4.37
CA ILE A 437 -16.81 12.65 3.61
C ILE A 437 -17.21 12.50 2.15
N LEU A 438 -18.40 11.96 1.87
CA LEU A 438 -18.90 11.73 0.52
C LEU A 438 -19.08 13.04 -0.27
N VAL A 439 -19.60 14.09 0.38
CA VAL A 439 -19.74 15.42 -0.24
C VAL A 439 -18.38 16.02 -0.60
N ARG A 440 -17.41 16.03 0.34
CA ARG A 440 -16.07 16.56 0.09
C ARG A 440 -15.31 15.72 -0.94
N PHE A 441 -15.50 14.40 -0.93
CA PHE A 441 -14.91 13.47 -1.91
C PHE A 441 -15.40 13.76 -3.32
N ARG A 442 -16.72 13.89 -3.53
CA ARG A 442 -17.28 14.24 -4.84
C ARG A 442 -16.65 15.51 -5.41
N LYS A 443 -16.60 16.59 -4.62
CA LYS A 443 -16.00 17.86 -5.04
C LYS A 443 -14.53 17.69 -5.45
N ALA A 444 -13.78 16.89 -4.72
CA ALA A 444 -12.38 16.64 -5.03
C ALA A 444 -12.22 15.87 -6.35
N VAL A 445 -13.03 14.84 -6.59
CA VAL A 445 -13.02 14.09 -7.86
C VAL A 445 -13.41 14.99 -9.03
N GLU A 446 -14.46 15.81 -8.88
CA GLU A 446 -14.89 16.78 -9.90
C GLU A 446 -13.77 17.74 -10.33
N MET A 447 -12.93 18.19 -9.39
CA MET A 447 -11.77 19.05 -9.69
C MET A 447 -10.74 18.37 -10.60
N VAL A 448 -10.56 17.05 -10.47
CA VAL A 448 -9.53 16.29 -11.21
C VAL A 448 -10.10 15.48 -12.37
N LEU A 449 -11.41 15.54 -12.63
CA LEU A 449 -12.03 14.83 -13.76
C LEU A 449 -11.35 15.08 -15.11
N PRO A 450 -10.93 16.31 -15.47
CA PRO A 450 -10.22 16.53 -16.73
C PRO A 450 -8.91 15.73 -16.85
N LEU A 451 -8.23 15.44 -15.74
CA LEU A 451 -7.03 14.59 -15.73
C LEU A 451 -7.41 13.12 -15.92
N TYR A 452 -8.53 12.68 -15.35
CA TYR A 452 -9.05 11.33 -15.58
C TYR A 452 -9.46 11.14 -17.04
N GLU A 453 -10.16 12.11 -17.63
CA GLU A 453 -10.58 12.07 -19.04
C GLU A 453 -9.40 11.95 -20.02
N GLU A 454 -8.28 12.60 -19.70
CA GLU A 454 -7.03 12.47 -20.47
C GLU A 454 -6.49 11.04 -20.40
N VAL A 455 -6.52 10.40 -19.23
CA VAL A 455 -5.79 9.16 -18.98
C VAL A 455 -6.62 7.87 -19.11
N LYS A 456 -7.94 7.94 -18.93
CA LYS A 456 -8.86 6.79 -19.00
C LYS A 456 -8.77 5.96 -20.29
N PRO A 457 -8.36 6.48 -21.46
CA PRO A 457 -8.18 5.62 -22.63
C PRO A 457 -6.96 4.70 -22.52
N TYR A 458 -5.98 5.05 -21.68
CA TYR A 458 -4.67 4.41 -21.57
C TYR A 458 -4.63 3.45 -20.37
N GLU A 459 -5.34 2.33 -20.49
CA GLU A 459 -5.31 1.24 -19.50
C GLU A 459 -4.33 0.13 -19.92
N GLY A 460 -4.04 -0.78 -18.99
CA GLY A 460 -3.25 -1.96 -19.26
C GLY A 460 -1.82 -1.67 -19.71
N PHE A 461 -1.34 -2.45 -20.66
CA PHE A 461 0.05 -2.34 -21.14
C PHE A 461 0.33 -1.02 -21.85
N SER A 462 -0.63 -0.56 -22.65
CA SER A 462 -0.56 0.66 -23.43
C SER A 462 -0.60 1.89 -22.51
N GLY A 463 -1.30 1.81 -21.38
CA GLY A 463 -1.22 2.76 -20.27
C GLY A 463 0.16 2.93 -19.66
N ILE A 464 0.85 1.81 -19.40
CA ILE A 464 2.22 1.83 -18.87
C ILE A 464 3.16 2.50 -19.87
N ILE A 465 3.08 2.13 -21.15
CA ILE A 465 3.89 2.76 -22.19
C ILE A 465 3.57 4.24 -22.33
N TYR A 466 2.29 4.62 -22.34
CA TYR A 466 1.87 6.02 -22.35
C TYR A 466 2.54 6.78 -21.20
N THR A 467 2.49 6.26 -19.98
CA THR A 467 3.08 6.89 -18.80
C THR A 467 4.57 7.09 -18.92
N LEU A 468 5.31 6.04 -19.33
CA LEU A 468 6.75 6.09 -19.52
C LEU A 468 7.14 7.09 -20.62
N LEU A 469 6.47 7.03 -21.77
CA LEU A 469 6.76 7.91 -22.91
C LEU A 469 6.34 9.36 -22.64
N LYS A 470 5.28 9.60 -21.87
CA LYS A 470 4.86 10.96 -21.48
C LYS A 470 5.95 11.67 -20.69
N GLN A 471 6.76 10.95 -19.91
CA GLN A 471 7.90 11.56 -19.20
C GLN A 471 8.98 12.08 -20.15
N LEU A 472 9.13 11.51 -21.35
CA LEU A 472 10.11 11.99 -22.34
C LEU A 472 9.78 13.42 -22.83
N ASN A 473 8.51 13.83 -22.81
CA ASN A 473 8.13 15.22 -23.13
C ASN A 473 8.70 16.24 -22.13
N LYS A 474 9.15 15.80 -20.95
CA LYS A 474 9.82 16.64 -19.95
C LYS A 474 11.36 16.61 -20.08
N ASN A 475 11.91 15.74 -20.92
CA ASN A 475 13.34 15.55 -21.08
C ASN A 475 13.89 16.47 -22.19
N LYS A 476 14.79 17.40 -21.81
CA LYS A 476 15.42 18.35 -22.76
C LYS A 476 16.29 17.66 -23.81
N GLU A 477 17.05 16.65 -23.42
CA GLU A 477 17.89 15.87 -24.34
C GLU A 477 17.03 15.16 -25.39
N PHE A 478 15.86 14.63 -24.98
CA PHE A 478 14.90 14.05 -25.93
C PHE A 478 14.42 15.11 -26.93
N ALA A 479 13.98 16.28 -26.46
CA ALA A 479 13.49 17.34 -27.32
C ALA A 479 14.54 17.80 -28.35
N GLU A 480 15.79 17.98 -27.92
CA GLU A 480 16.90 18.38 -28.79
C GLU A 480 17.21 17.31 -29.85
N LYS A 481 17.38 16.06 -29.40
CA LYS A 481 17.74 14.92 -30.26
C LYS A 481 16.67 14.55 -31.28
N HIS A 482 15.41 14.86 -30.98
CA HIS A 482 14.24 14.52 -31.81
C HIS A 482 13.57 15.75 -32.43
N SER A 483 14.24 16.90 -32.43
CA SER A 483 13.73 18.16 -32.99
C SER A 483 13.45 18.12 -34.50
N GLN A 484 14.07 17.20 -35.23
CA GLN A 484 13.91 17.02 -36.69
C GLN A 484 13.15 15.73 -37.06
N ASP A 485 12.72 14.96 -36.07
CA ASP A 485 11.95 13.74 -36.33
C ASP A 485 10.48 14.10 -36.59
N ASP A 486 9.89 13.55 -37.65
CA ASP A 486 8.45 13.57 -37.93
C ASP A 486 8.04 12.15 -38.35
N TYR A 487 7.56 11.36 -37.40
CA TYR A 487 7.07 10.01 -37.66
C TYR A 487 6.07 9.57 -36.58
N SER A 488 5.34 8.49 -36.84
CA SER A 488 4.38 7.92 -35.89
C SER A 488 4.60 6.43 -35.63
N LEU A 489 4.30 6.01 -34.41
CA LEU A 489 4.37 4.64 -33.93
C LEU A 489 2.96 4.19 -33.51
N LEU A 490 2.69 2.89 -33.60
CA LEU A 490 1.44 2.31 -33.14
C LEU A 490 1.68 1.24 -32.08
N LEU A 491 1.16 1.48 -30.89
CA LEU A 491 1.24 0.59 -29.73
C LEU A 491 -0.02 -0.27 -29.68
N VAL A 492 0.14 -1.60 -29.77
CA VAL A 492 -0.98 -2.55 -29.82
C VAL A 492 -0.74 -3.70 -28.86
N ALA A 493 -1.34 -3.65 -27.68
CA ALA A 493 -1.43 -4.82 -26.81
C ALA A 493 -2.68 -5.63 -27.11
N ARG A 494 -2.57 -6.97 -27.05
CA ARG A 494 -3.71 -7.85 -27.34
C ARG A 494 -4.89 -7.65 -26.39
N ASP A 495 -4.59 -7.50 -25.10
CA ASP A 495 -5.59 -7.58 -24.04
C ASP A 495 -6.08 -6.19 -23.61
N ASP A 496 -5.56 -5.12 -24.22
CA ASP A 496 -6.00 -3.75 -23.96
C ASP A 496 -7.20 -3.40 -24.86
N ALA A 497 -8.17 -2.66 -24.32
CA ALA A 497 -9.29 -2.14 -25.09
C ALA A 497 -8.88 -1.06 -26.13
N THR A 498 -7.73 -0.42 -25.90
CA THR A 498 -7.23 0.73 -26.64
C THR A 498 -5.84 0.45 -27.20
N ALA A 499 -5.61 0.80 -28.46
CA ALA A 499 -4.28 0.96 -29.02
C ALA A 499 -3.91 2.44 -29.07
N VAL A 500 -2.62 2.76 -29.11
CA VAL A 500 -2.15 4.15 -29.00
C VAL A 500 -1.25 4.48 -30.17
N LYS A 501 -1.66 5.43 -31.00
CA LYS A 501 -0.78 6.05 -32.00
C LYS A 501 0.02 7.16 -31.32
N VAL A 502 1.34 7.03 -31.35
CA VAL A 502 2.27 8.02 -30.81
C VAL A 502 2.88 8.77 -31.97
N VAL A 503 2.62 10.06 -32.08
CA VAL A 503 3.23 10.93 -33.11
C VAL A 503 4.39 11.66 -32.47
N ILE A 504 5.58 11.53 -33.06
CA ILE A 504 6.81 12.20 -32.66
C ILE A 504 7.07 13.27 -33.70
N LYS A 505 6.98 14.54 -33.28
CA LYS A 505 7.17 15.69 -34.14
C LYS A 505 7.78 16.85 -33.37
N ASP A 506 8.78 17.51 -33.94
CA ASP A 506 9.43 18.70 -33.38
C ASP A 506 9.88 18.50 -31.91
N GLY A 507 10.45 17.33 -31.60
CA GLY A 507 10.92 16.99 -30.26
C GLY A 507 9.80 16.70 -29.24
N LYS A 508 8.55 16.54 -29.68
CA LYS A 508 7.39 16.25 -28.81
C LYS A 508 6.67 14.97 -29.21
N LEU A 509 6.16 14.26 -28.21
CA LEU A 509 5.26 13.12 -28.36
C LEU A 509 3.82 13.56 -28.14
N THR A 510 2.92 13.21 -29.06
CA THR A 510 1.47 13.30 -28.87
C THR A 510 0.84 11.92 -28.99
N PHE A 511 -0.19 11.66 -28.19
CA PHE A 511 -0.77 10.33 -28.02
C PHE A 511 -2.22 10.34 -28.48
N HIS A 512 -2.57 9.42 -29.38
CA HIS A 512 -3.89 9.35 -30.01
C HIS A 512 -4.46 7.95 -29.73
N PRO A 513 -5.36 7.81 -28.72
CA PRO A 513 -5.96 6.54 -28.40
C PRO A 513 -6.99 6.16 -29.47
N ILE A 514 -6.99 4.90 -29.87
CA ILE A 514 -7.93 4.33 -30.83
C ILE A 514 -8.48 3.01 -30.30
N LYS A 515 -9.74 2.70 -30.60
CA LYS A 515 -10.32 1.40 -30.21
C LYS A 515 -9.53 0.26 -30.86
N ASN A 516 -9.12 -0.72 -30.06
CA ASN A 516 -8.27 -1.83 -30.49
C ASN A 516 -9.06 -2.90 -31.28
N THR A 517 -9.51 -2.56 -32.48
CA THR A 517 -10.18 -3.48 -33.42
C THR A 517 -9.27 -3.80 -34.59
N GLU A 518 -9.41 -4.98 -35.21
CA GLU A 518 -8.59 -5.33 -36.37
C GLU A 518 -8.68 -4.30 -37.50
N GLU A 519 -9.87 -3.74 -37.72
CA GLU A 519 -10.14 -2.70 -38.71
C GLU A 519 -9.34 -1.42 -38.43
N ASN A 520 -9.44 -0.88 -37.21
CA ASN A 520 -8.74 0.34 -36.81
C ASN A 520 -7.22 0.15 -36.88
N ILE A 521 -6.71 -0.99 -36.40
CA ILE A 521 -5.27 -1.29 -36.47
C ILE A 521 -4.81 -1.40 -37.92
N ARG A 522 -5.59 -2.00 -38.84
CA ARG A 522 -5.23 -2.08 -40.27
C ARG A 522 -5.21 -0.71 -40.92
N LYS A 523 -6.17 0.16 -40.60
CA LYS A 523 -6.22 1.54 -41.10
C LYS A 523 -4.99 2.32 -40.64
N GLU A 524 -4.75 2.38 -39.34
CA GLU A 524 -3.65 3.15 -38.75
C GLU A 524 -2.28 2.62 -39.15
N LYS A 525 -2.14 1.30 -39.36
CA LYS A 525 -0.92 0.71 -39.90
C LYS A 525 -0.57 1.22 -41.30
N LYS A 526 -1.54 1.58 -42.13
CA LYS A 526 -1.27 2.16 -43.47
C LYS A 526 -0.80 3.61 -43.36
N GLU A 527 -1.25 4.33 -42.33
CA GLU A 527 -0.97 5.75 -42.11
C GLU A 527 0.28 5.98 -41.24
N CYS A 528 0.64 5.02 -40.39
CA CYS A 528 1.82 5.09 -39.53
C CYS A 528 3.09 4.80 -40.34
N GLN A 529 3.96 5.79 -40.44
CA GLN A 529 5.23 5.71 -41.17
C GLN A 529 6.34 4.97 -40.39
N GLY A 530 6.15 4.72 -39.08
CA GLY A 530 7.13 4.12 -38.18
C GLY A 530 6.90 2.64 -37.90
N ALA A 531 6.73 2.26 -36.62
CA ALA A 531 6.76 0.86 -36.18
C ALA A 531 5.56 0.45 -35.31
N ILE A 532 5.23 -0.84 -35.35
CA ILE A 532 4.17 -1.44 -34.53
C ILE A 532 4.80 -2.26 -33.41
N ILE A 533 4.36 -2.02 -32.18
CA ILE A 533 4.77 -2.76 -30.99
C ILE A 533 3.62 -3.67 -30.57
N THR A 534 3.85 -4.99 -30.57
CA THR A 534 2.80 -5.96 -30.23
C THR A 534 3.20 -6.95 -29.14
N SER A 535 2.25 -7.29 -28.27
CA SER A 535 2.36 -8.43 -27.35
C SER A 535 1.95 -9.79 -27.96
N LYS A 536 1.63 -9.87 -29.26
CA LYS A 536 1.18 -11.11 -29.94
C LYS A 536 2.35 -12.04 -30.35
N PRO A 537 2.23 -13.37 -30.15
CA PRO A 537 2.85 -14.37 -31.01
C PRO A 537 1.89 -14.66 -32.18
N GLY A 538 2.17 -14.17 -33.39
CA GLY A 538 1.31 -14.53 -34.54
C GLY A 538 1.25 -13.61 -35.75
N PHE A 539 2.19 -12.68 -35.95
CA PHE A 539 2.35 -12.04 -37.27
C PHE A 539 3.63 -12.58 -37.92
N PHE A 540 3.53 -13.82 -38.41
CA PHE A 540 4.58 -14.73 -38.90
C PHE A 540 5.61 -15.16 -37.83
N SER A 541 5.40 -16.41 -37.39
CA SER A 541 6.33 -17.40 -36.81
C SER A 541 7.03 -17.21 -35.45
N LEU A 542 7.21 -18.41 -34.86
CA LEU A 542 7.94 -18.92 -33.69
C LEU A 542 7.67 -18.38 -32.27
N VAL A 543 7.42 -19.38 -31.43
CA VAL A 543 7.20 -19.41 -29.99
C VAL A 543 8.20 -18.55 -29.24
N LEU A 544 7.68 -17.57 -28.50
CA LEU A 544 8.33 -17.05 -27.30
C LEU A 544 7.34 -17.30 -26.17
N GLY A 545 7.65 -18.31 -25.34
CA GLY A 545 6.84 -18.65 -24.18
C GLY A 545 6.72 -17.47 -23.23
N LYS A 546 5.51 -17.25 -22.70
CA LYS A 546 5.17 -16.62 -21.41
C LYS A 546 6.04 -15.45 -20.90
N ALA A 547 6.66 -14.64 -21.74
CA ALA A 547 7.38 -13.44 -21.29
C ALA A 547 6.37 -12.30 -21.13
N LYS A 548 6.23 -11.75 -19.91
CA LYS A 548 5.37 -10.59 -19.65
C LYS A 548 5.78 -9.41 -20.54
N PRO A 549 4.82 -8.70 -21.17
CA PRO A 549 5.08 -7.58 -22.07
C PRO A 549 6.05 -6.51 -21.50
N VAL A 550 6.00 -6.24 -20.18
CA VAL A 550 6.88 -5.27 -19.50
C VAL A 550 8.37 -5.64 -19.57
N LYS A 551 8.70 -6.92 -19.38
CA LYS A 551 10.06 -7.45 -19.56
C LYS A 551 10.52 -7.24 -21.00
N ALA A 552 9.66 -7.46 -21.99
CA ALA A 552 9.99 -7.27 -23.39
C ALA A 552 10.31 -5.80 -23.72
N ILE A 553 9.62 -4.82 -23.11
CA ILE A 553 9.94 -3.40 -23.24
C ILE A 553 11.32 -3.10 -22.64
N LEU A 554 11.49 -3.40 -21.34
CA LEU A 554 12.68 -3.00 -20.59
C LEU A 554 13.96 -3.69 -21.06
N THR A 555 13.82 -4.89 -21.65
CA THR A 555 14.95 -5.62 -22.24
C THR A 555 15.12 -5.39 -23.75
N GLY A 556 14.31 -4.51 -24.36
CA GLY A 556 14.39 -4.21 -25.80
C GLY A 556 14.00 -5.38 -26.72
N LYS A 557 13.27 -6.39 -26.20
CA LYS A 557 12.86 -7.61 -26.92
C LYS A 557 11.46 -7.53 -27.54
N LEU A 558 10.89 -6.34 -27.69
CA LEU A 558 9.61 -6.14 -28.36
C LEU A 558 9.71 -6.56 -29.84
N LYS A 559 8.69 -7.26 -30.37
CA LYS A 559 8.54 -7.44 -31.82
C LYS A 559 8.14 -6.09 -32.42
N ILE A 560 9.11 -5.39 -33.00
CA ILE A 560 8.93 -4.09 -33.66
C ILE A 560 9.04 -4.34 -35.17
N LYS A 561 7.96 -4.05 -35.92
CA LYS A 561 7.99 -4.10 -37.39
C LYS A 561 8.43 -2.76 -37.95
N GLY A 562 9.58 -2.74 -38.64
CA GLY A 562 10.20 -1.53 -39.23
C GLY A 562 11.66 -1.35 -38.78
N ILE A 563 12.62 -1.84 -39.56
CA ILE A 563 14.05 -1.96 -39.15
C ILE A 563 14.69 -0.60 -38.82
N LYS A 564 14.34 0.46 -39.55
CA LYS A 564 14.93 1.80 -39.40
C LYS A 564 14.55 2.49 -38.07
N TYR A 565 13.39 2.18 -37.50
CA TYR A 565 12.85 2.86 -36.32
C TYR A 565 13.01 2.04 -35.02
N LEU A 566 13.32 0.74 -35.13
CA LEU A 566 13.62 -0.16 -34.00
C LEU A 566 14.75 0.39 -33.11
N LEU A 567 15.89 0.75 -33.71
CA LEU A 567 17.08 1.24 -32.99
C LEU A 567 16.89 2.65 -32.40
N LYS A 568 16.03 3.48 -33.00
CA LYS A 568 15.69 4.81 -32.46
C LYS A 568 14.83 4.65 -31.20
N PHE A 569 13.83 3.76 -31.24
CA PHE A 569 12.87 3.62 -30.16
C PHE A 569 13.44 2.95 -28.90
N THR A 570 14.27 1.91 -29.05
CA THR A 570 14.88 1.24 -27.88
C THR A 570 15.84 2.15 -27.11
N LYS A 571 16.53 3.07 -27.81
CA LYS A 571 17.36 4.11 -27.17
C LYS A 571 16.57 5.10 -26.31
N TYR A 572 15.25 5.24 -26.51
CA TYR A 572 14.42 6.11 -25.66
C TYR A 572 14.21 5.53 -24.27
N PHE A 573 14.09 4.20 -24.16
CA PHE A 573 14.04 3.57 -22.85
C PHE A 573 15.39 3.62 -22.12
N GLU A 574 16.50 3.79 -22.84
CA GLU A 574 17.79 4.05 -22.20
C GLU A 574 17.83 5.42 -21.53
N LEU A 575 17.16 6.44 -22.11
CA LEU A 575 16.98 7.76 -21.48
C LEU A 575 16.03 7.70 -20.27
N LEU A 576 15.30 6.61 -20.10
CA LEU A 576 14.45 6.34 -18.93
C LEU A 576 15.19 5.49 -17.87
N LYS A 577 16.42 4.99 -18.13
CA LYS A 577 17.17 4.21 -17.12
C LYS A 577 17.57 5.12 -15.96
N GLY A 578 16.82 5.04 -14.85
CA GLY A 578 17.06 5.81 -13.61
C GLY A 578 15.91 6.73 -13.20
N LEU A 579 14.90 6.91 -14.08
CA LEU A 579 13.55 7.40 -13.76
C LEU A 579 12.67 6.21 -13.36
#